data_AF-A0A8H9G169-F1
#
_entry.id   AF-A0A8H9G169-F1
#
_cell.length_a   1.000
_cell.length_b   1.000
_cell.length_c   1.000
_cell.angle_alpha   90.00
_cell.angle_beta   90.00
_cell.angle_gamma   90.00
#
_symmetry.space_group_name_H-M   'P 1'
#
loop_
_entity.id
_entity.type
_entity.pdbx_description
1 polymer ?
#
loop_
_entity_poly.entity_id
_entity_poly.type
_entity_poly.pdbx_seq_one_letter_code
_entity_poly.pdbx_strand_id
1 'polypeptide(L)'
;MKNYLILFLCIGFFSCQNNNQQKKQDPLDTLANTDFDKSPIGKEVGCKWLKDSIESYFNNNASLEGMQVLTTPDYYNFKLDAMNTGLDIDSSITEFELRQKWKSKFDIDSISLGHGFLISAQDWGKIQVSGCELLNENAQELDLKVIISDCQFQTDYHRDIKLVMENNQIKIANVKEYD
;
A
#
# COMPACT_ATOMS: atom_id res chain seq x y z
N MET A 1 -44.27 -11.68 68.60
CA MET A 1 -43.23 -10.74 69.04
C MET A 1 -42.98 -9.75 67.91
N LYS A 2 -42.99 -8.46 68.25
CA LYS A 2 -42.64 -7.33 67.38
C LYS A 2 -41.21 -7.44 66.85
N ASN A 3 -40.97 -7.04 65.60
CA ASN A 3 -40.17 -5.84 65.27
C ASN A 3 -39.95 -5.72 63.75
N TYR A 4 -40.15 -4.50 63.26
CA TYR A 4 -39.83 -4.06 61.90
C TYR A 4 -38.32 -3.83 61.76
N LEU A 5 -37.77 -4.03 60.55
CA LEU A 5 -36.61 -3.26 60.08
C LEU A 5 -36.62 -3.14 58.55
N ILE A 6 -36.67 -1.88 58.09
CA ILE A 6 -36.49 -1.41 56.71
C ILE A 6 -34.99 -1.51 56.36
N LEU A 7 -34.63 -1.94 55.15
CA LEU A 7 -33.31 -1.63 54.59
C LEU A 7 -33.31 -1.52 53.06
N PHE A 8 -33.21 -0.27 52.61
CA PHE A 8 -32.53 0.26 51.41
C PHE A 8 -32.29 -0.66 50.21
N LEU A 9 -33.05 -0.43 49.13
CA LEU A 9 -32.67 -0.78 47.76
C LEU A 9 -31.71 0.31 47.24
N CYS A 10 -30.40 0.05 47.29
CA CYS A 10 -29.39 0.96 46.73
C CYS A 10 -29.35 0.85 45.19
N ILE A 11 -29.49 2.03 44.57
CA ILE A 11 -29.25 2.32 43.16
C ILE A 11 -27.74 2.39 42.90
N GLY A 12 -27.30 1.85 41.76
CA GLY A 12 -25.91 1.87 41.24
C GLY A 12 -25.56 0.47 40.73
N PHE A 13 -25.20 0.25 39.46
CA PHE A 13 -24.12 0.90 38.74
C PHE A 13 -24.48 1.18 37.28
N PHE A 14 -24.33 2.45 36.88
CA PHE A 14 -23.84 2.77 35.55
C PHE A 14 -22.46 2.12 35.40
N SER A 15 -22.26 1.33 34.34
CA SER A 15 -20.93 1.17 33.78
C SER A 15 -21.05 1.22 32.26
N CYS A 16 -20.82 2.42 31.72
CA CYS A 16 -20.27 2.55 30.39
C CYS A 16 -18.94 1.79 30.35
N GLN A 17 -18.84 0.80 29.47
CA GLN A 17 -17.57 0.51 28.83
C GLN A 17 -17.77 0.82 27.35
N ASN A 18 -17.71 2.11 27.04
CA ASN A 18 -17.35 2.54 25.70
C ASN A 18 -15.87 2.17 25.55
N ASN A 19 -15.61 0.94 25.07
CA ASN A 19 -14.28 0.53 24.64
C ASN A 19 -13.97 1.32 23.36
N ASN A 20 -13.60 2.59 23.53
CA ASN A 20 -12.73 3.27 22.59
C ASN A 20 -11.39 2.53 22.67
N GLN A 21 -11.29 1.39 22.01
CA GLN A 21 -10.01 0.89 21.55
C GLN A 21 -9.47 1.99 20.65
N GLN A 22 -8.52 2.78 21.17
CA GLN A 22 -7.68 3.60 20.32
C GLN A 22 -7.04 2.63 19.32
N LYS A 23 -7.57 2.61 18.09
CA LYS A 23 -6.97 1.89 16.97
C LYS A 23 -5.54 2.40 16.90
N LYS A 24 -4.57 1.56 17.23
CA LYS A 24 -3.15 1.90 17.10
C LYS A 24 -2.97 2.28 15.62
N GLN A 25 -2.60 3.53 15.36
CA GLN A 25 -2.43 4.04 13.99
C GLN A 25 -1.42 3.17 13.26
N ASP A 26 -1.76 2.67 12.07
CA ASP A 26 -0.85 1.88 11.26
C ASP A 26 0.34 2.78 10.82
N PRO A 27 1.60 2.34 10.98
CA PRO A 27 2.76 3.05 10.46
C PRO A 27 2.63 3.38 8.97
N LEU A 28 2.03 2.48 8.19
CA LEU A 28 1.80 2.68 6.76
C LEU A 28 0.80 3.81 6.49
N ASP A 29 -0.29 3.86 7.25
CA ASP A 29 -1.28 4.96 7.16
C ASP A 29 -0.63 6.30 7.48
N THR A 30 0.31 6.33 8.42
CA THR A 30 1.02 7.57 8.78
C THR A 30 1.90 8.04 7.63
N LEU A 31 2.69 7.14 7.02
CA LEU A 31 3.57 7.46 5.90
C LEU A 31 2.79 7.87 4.65
N ALA A 32 1.69 7.18 4.35
CA ALA A 32 0.88 7.40 3.16
C ALA A 32 0.04 8.69 3.21
N ASN A 33 -0.23 9.20 4.41
CA ASN A 33 -1.08 10.37 4.64
C ASN A 33 -0.35 11.59 5.22
N THR A 34 0.98 11.55 5.27
CA THR A 34 1.77 12.72 5.68
C THR A 34 1.69 13.79 4.60
N ASP A 35 1.20 14.98 4.97
CA ASP A 35 1.19 16.15 4.09
C ASP A 35 2.63 16.54 3.72
N PHE A 36 2.84 16.74 2.44
CA PHE A 36 4.08 17.15 1.82
C PHE A 36 3.85 18.45 1.04
N ASP A 37 4.46 19.53 1.51
CA ASP A 37 4.26 20.89 0.97
C ASP A 37 5.35 21.33 -0.01
N LYS A 38 6.26 20.43 -0.38
CA LYS A 38 7.38 20.73 -1.28
C LYS A 38 7.12 20.18 -2.67
N SER A 39 7.45 20.97 -3.68
CA SER A 39 7.43 20.56 -5.09
C SER A 39 8.72 21.09 -5.75
N PRO A 40 9.45 20.26 -6.52
CA PRO A 40 9.20 18.84 -6.80
C PRO A 40 9.43 17.94 -5.57
N ILE A 41 9.07 16.66 -5.66
CA ILE A 41 9.26 15.68 -4.57
C ILE A 41 10.74 15.60 -4.17
N GLY A 42 11.66 15.58 -5.16
CA GLY A 42 13.08 15.42 -4.93
C GLY A 42 13.48 13.95 -4.77
N LYS A 43 14.54 13.53 -5.48
CA LYS A 43 15.09 12.16 -5.42
C LYS A 43 15.26 11.63 -3.99
N GLU A 44 15.89 12.40 -3.11
CA GLU A 44 16.21 11.93 -1.75
C GLU A 44 14.94 11.63 -0.94
N VAL A 45 13.95 12.51 -1.03
CA VAL A 45 12.66 12.34 -0.36
C VAL A 45 11.90 11.18 -0.99
N GLY A 46 11.80 11.11 -2.31
CA GLY A 46 11.09 10.04 -3.01
C GLY A 46 11.68 8.67 -2.72
N CYS A 47 13.00 8.53 -2.74
CA CYS A 47 13.70 7.29 -2.38
C CYS A 47 13.46 6.91 -0.92
N LYS A 48 13.52 7.88 0.01
CA LYS A 48 13.23 7.61 1.42
C LYS A 48 11.79 7.17 1.63
N TRP A 49 10.84 7.88 1.03
CA TRP A 49 9.41 7.57 1.15
C TRP A 49 9.11 6.18 0.57
N LEU A 50 9.62 5.85 -0.62
CA LEU A 50 9.45 4.51 -1.20
C LEU A 50 10.04 3.43 -0.30
N LYS A 51 11.26 3.62 0.19
CA LYS A 51 11.90 2.68 1.11
C LYS A 51 11.02 2.42 2.33
N ASP A 52 10.64 3.47 3.04
CA ASP A 52 9.88 3.36 4.28
C ASP A 52 8.50 2.74 4.02
N SER A 53 7.82 3.14 2.94
CA SER A 53 6.50 2.63 2.55
C SER A 53 6.52 1.16 2.13
N ILE A 54 7.47 0.75 1.28
CA ILE A 54 7.58 -0.63 0.80
C ILE A 54 7.97 -1.55 1.94
N GLU A 55 8.98 -1.19 2.72
CA GLU A 55 9.43 -1.99 3.86
C GLU A 55 8.32 -2.08 4.93
N SER A 56 7.59 -1.01 5.18
CA SER A 56 6.45 -1.04 6.11
C SER A 56 5.33 -1.93 5.58
N TYR A 57 4.97 -1.83 4.30
CA TYR A 57 3.91 -2.63 3.69
C TYR A 57 4.16 -4.14 3.83
N PHE A 58 5.35 -4.60 3.44
CA PHE A 58 5.65 -6.04 3.46
C PHE A 58 5.94 -6.58 4.85
N ASN A 59 6.59 -5.80 5.72
CA ASN A 59 7.02 -6.28 7.03
C ASN A 59 5.96 -6.07 8.13
N ASN A 60 4.92 -5.25 7.90
CA ASN A 60 3.86 -4.96 8.88
C ASN A 60 2.46 -5.41 8.43
N ASN A 61 2.37 -6.51 7.66
CA ASN A 61 1.15 -7.11 7.11
C ASN A 61 0.65 -6.48 5.79
N ALA A 62 1.16 -7.01 4.68
CA ALA A 62 0.72 -6.63 3.34
C ALA A 62 -0.77 -6.93 3.15
N SER A 63 -1.52 -5.95 2.64
CA SER A 63 -2.97 -6.04 2.45
C SER A 63 -3.44 -5.22 1.26
N LEU A 64 -4.69 -5.43 0.82
CA LEU A 64 -5.30 -4.59 -0.21
C LEU A 64 -5.49 -3.15 0.26
N GLU A 65 -5.84 -2.96 1.53
CA GLU A 65 -5.98 -1.64 2.16
C GLU A 65 -4.63 -0.90 2.16
N GLY A 66 -3.55 -1.62 2.50
CA GLY A 66 -2.19 -1.08 2.45
C GLY A 66 -1.74 -0.69 1.04
N MET A 67 -2.11 -1.46 0.02
CA MET A 67 -1.86 -1.08 -1.37
C MET A 67 -2.65 0.18 -1.72
N GLN A 68 -3.94 0.22 -1.37
CA GLN A 68 -4.83 1.34 -1.68
C GLN A 68 -4.32 2.67 -1.12
N VAL A 69 -3.80 2.69 0.11
CA VAL A 69 -3.28 3.93 0.72
C VAL A 69 -1.98 4.42 0.06
N LEU A 70 -1.14 3.51 -0.45
CA LEU A 70 0.13 3.85 -1.08
C LEU A 70 0.01 4.33 -2.53
N THR A 71 -1.05 3.92 -3.22
CA THR A 71 -1.20 4.11 -4.66
C THR A 71 -2.23 5.19 -5.01
N THR A 72 -2.16 5.73 -6.21
CA THR A 72 -3.28 6.48 -6.77
C THR A 72 -4.48 5.55 -7.00
N PRO A 73 -5.73 6.05 -7.00
CA PRO A 73 -6.91 5.22 -7.26
C PRO A 73 -6.87 4.52 -8.61
N ASP A 74 -6.34 5.17 -9.65
CA ASP A 74 -6.21 4.58 -10.98
C ASP A 74 -5.24 3.39 -10.96
N TYR A 75 -4.07 3.55 -10.33
CA TYR A 75 -3.07 2.49 -10.28
C TYR A 75 -3.48 1.34 -9.36
N TYR A 76 -4.15 1.63 -8.23
CA TYR A 76 -4.76 0.61 -7.37
C TYR A 76 -5.69 -0.33 -8.16
N ASN A 77 -6.64 0.25 -8.89
CA ASN A 77 -7.63 -0.50 -9.65
C ASN A 77 -6.99 -1.26 -10.82
N PHE A 78 -6.02 -0.64 -11.49
CA PHE A 78 -5.23 -1.31 -12.53
C PHE A 78 -4.48 -2.53 -11.98
N LYS A 79 -3.77 -2.37 -10.86
CA LYS A 79 -2.98 -3.47 -10.29
C LYS A 79 -3.87 -4.59 -9.76
N LEU A 80 -5.03 -4.28 -9.18
CA LEU A 80 -6.04 -5.30 -8.83
C LEU A 80 -6.46 -6.14 -10.04
N ASP A 81 -6.78 -5.48 -11.15
CA ASP A 81 -7.16 -6.19 -12.38
C ASP A 81 -5.99 -7.04 -12.91
N ALA A 82 -4.77 -6.49 -12.93
CA ALA A 82 -3.57 -7.19 -13.39
C ALA A 82 -3.23 -8.41 -12.51
N MET A 83 -3.37 -8.30 -11.19
CA MET A 83 -3.20 -9.40 -10.22
C MET A 83 -4.20 -10.54 -10.44
N ASN A 84 -5.40 -10.22 -10.92
CA ASN A 84 -6.45 -11.19 -11.18
C ASN A 84 -6.51 -11.62 -12.65
N THR A 85 -5.55 -11.22 -13.50
CA THR A 85 -5.59 -11.56 -14.93
C THR A 85 -5.06 -12.98 -15.16
N GLY A 86 -5.82 -13.79 -15.91
CA GLY A 86 -5.36 -15.12 -16.33
C GLY A 86 -5.39 -16.20 -15.24
N LEU A 87 -6.05 -15.93 -14.10
CA LEU A 87 -6.26 -16.91 -13.03
C LEU A 87 -7.51 -17.78 -13.30
N ASP A 88 -7.55 -18.98 -12.75
CA ASP A 88 -8.72 -19.88 -12.80
C ASP A 88 -9.68 -19.59 -11.62
N ILE A 89 -10.20 -18.36 -11.58
CA ILE A 89 -11.16 -17.88 -10.56
C ILE A 89 -12.25 -17.03 -11.23
N ASP A 90 -13.44 -16.99 -10.63
CA ASP A 90 -14.60 -16.27 -11.21
C ASP A 90 -14.38 -14.76 -11.39
N SER A 91 -13.50 -14.15 -10.60
CA SER A 91 -13.13 -12.73 -10.70
C SER A 91 -11.99 -12.45 -11.68
N SER A 92 -11.51 -13.47 -12.38
CA SER A 92 -10.41 -13.34 -13.33
C SER A 92 -10.85 -12.60 -14.58
N ILE A 93 -10.00 -11.69 -15.06
CA ILE A 93 -10.19 -11.06 -16.37
C ILE A 93 -9.16 -11.61 -17.36
N THR A 94 -9.47 -11.54 -18.65
CA THR A 94 -8.52 -11.88 -19.71
C THR A 94 -7.52 -10.75 -19.92
N GLU A 95 -6.33 -11.08 -20.45
CA GLU A 95 -5.35 -10.06 -20.87
C GLU A 95 -5.95 -9.09 -21.90
N PHE A 96 -6.83 -9.59 -22.79
CA PHE A 96 -7.53 -8.76 -23.75
C PHE A 96 -8.40 -7.71 -23.08
N GLU A 97 -9.19 -8.08 -22.07
CA GLU A 97 -10.05 -7.16 -21.32
C GLU A 97 -9.23 -6.15 -20.52
N LEU A 98 -8.16 -6.60 -19.85
CA LEU A 98 -7.21 -5.72 -19.18
C LEU A 98 -6.66 -4.67 -20.15
N ARG A 99 -6.21 -5.11 -21.34
CA ARG A 99 -5.70 -4.22 -22.39
C ARG A 99 -6.74 -3.23 -22.87
N GLN A 100 -7.98 -3.65 -23.13
CA GLN A 100 -9.02 -2.70 -23.54
C GLN A 100 -9.30 -1.64 -22.48
N LYS A 101 -9.29 -2.03 -21.20
CA LYS A 101 -9.59 -1.12 -20.09
C LYS A 101 -8.47 -0.11 -19.81
N TRP A 102 -7.21 -0.54 -19.89
CA TRP A 102 -6.09 0.21 -19.29
C TRP A 102 -5.01 0.71 -20.26
N LYS A 103 -4.96 0.26 -21.52
CA LYS A 103 -3.89 0.62 -22.48
C LYS A 103 -3.72 2.11 -22.75
N SER A 104 -4.74 2.93 -22.46
CA SER A 104 -4.68 4.39 -22.61
C SER A 104 -3.97 5.10 -21.45
N LYS A 105 -3.78 4.40 -20.32
CA LYS A 105 -3.19 4.94 -19.09
C LYS A 105 -1.89 4.24 -18.68
N PHE A 106 -1.79 2.93 -18.92
CA PHE A 106 -0.69 2.10 -18.44
C PHE A 106 -0.03 1.33 -19.58
N ASP A 107 1.28 1.15 -19.44
CA ASP A 107 2.07 0.26 -20.29
C ASP A 107 1.93 -1.17 -19.78
N ILE A 108 1.12 -1.96 -20.47
CA ILE A 108 0.76 -3.31 -20.04
C ILE A 108 1.86 -4.33 -20.39
N ASP A 109 2.74 -4.00 -21.34
CA ASP A 109 3.82 -4.90 -21.75
C ASP A 109 4.98 -4.95 -20.75
N SER A 110 5.03 -3.98 -19.84
CA SER A 110 6.05 -3.85 -18.79
C SER A 110 5.55 -4.26 -17.40
N ILE A 111 4.51 -5.12 -17.30
CA ILE A 111 3.98 -5.61 -16.02
C ILE A 111 3.87 -7.14 -15.98
N SER A 112 3.89 -7.71 -14.79
CA SER A 112 3.66 -9.14 -14.58
C SER A 112 2.18 -9.40 -14.23
N LEU A 113 1.52 -10.21 -15.07
CA LEU A 113 0.09 -10.59 -14.93
C LEU A 113 -0.07 -11.78 -13.98
N GLY A 114 -1.11 -11.75 -13.13
CA GLY A 114 -1.34 -12.82 -12.16
C GLY A 114 -0.37 -12.79 -10.96
N HIS A 115 0.39 -11.70 -10.81
CA HIS A 115 1.42 -11.54 -9.79
C HIS A 115 1.11 -10.38 -8.85
N GLY A 116 1.60 -10.48 -7.61
CA GLY A 116 1.34 -9.55 -6.51
C GLY A 116 1.80 -8.11 -6.73
N PHE A 117 1.51 -7.25 -5.74
CA PHE A 117 1.92 -5.85 -5.73
C PHE A 117 3.43 -5.74 -5.42
N LEU A 118 4.18 -5.02 -6.27
CA LEU A 118 5.63 -4.74 -6.18
C LEU A 118 6.59 -5.93 -6.24
N ILE A 119 6.18 -7.13 -5.83
CA ILE A 119 6.97 -8.37 -5.96
C ILE A 119 6.14 -9.42 -6.70
N SER A 120 6.78 -10.26 -7.52
CA SER A 120 6.07 -11.27 -8.30
C SER A 120 5.83 -12.58 -7.53
N ALA A 121 6.54 -12.79 -6.42
CA ALA A 121 6.37 -13.97 -5.57
C ALA A 121 5.06 -13.94 -4.76
N GLN A 122 4.54 -15.13 -4.46
CA GLN A 122 3.37 -15.30 -3.59
C GLN A 122 3.73 -15.20 -2.10
N ASP A 123 4.89 -15.72 -1.71
CA ASP A 123 5.44 -15.65 -0.37
C ASP A 123 6.72 -14.79 -0.38
N TRP A 124 6.98 -14.12 0.74
CA TRP A 124 8.20 -13.34 0.95
C TRP A 124 8.74 -13.52 2.37
N GLY A 125 10.04 -13.31 2.53
CA GLY A 125 10.71 -13.22 3.82
C GLY A 125 10.81 -11.78 4.26
N LYS A 126 12.04 -11.31 4.48
CA LYS A 126 12.30 -9.91 4.83
C LYS A 126 12.51 -9.10 3.56
N ILE A 127 11.60 -8.17 3.28
CA ILE A 127 11.71 -7.24 2.15
C ILE A 127 12.49 -5.98 2.57
N GLN A 128 13.42 -5.56 1.71
CA GLN A 128 14.20 -4.32 1.83
C GLN A 128 14.29 -3.59 0.50
N VAL A 129 14.38 -2.26 0.54
CA VAL A 129 14.78 -1.50 -0.65
C VAL A 129 16.30 -1.34 -0.65
N SER A 130 16.96 -2.06 -1.55
CA SER A 130 18.43 -2.16 -1.65
C SER A 130 19.04 -1.16 -2.62
N GLY A 131 18.24 -0.61 -3.54
CA GLY A 131 18.67 0.42 -4.49
C GLY A 131 17.55 1.41 -4.81
N CYS A 132 17.90 2.69 -4.98
CA CYS A 132 16.99 3.71 -5.47
C CYS A 132 17.74 4.79 -6.26
N GLU A 133 17.41 4.93 -7.54
CA GLU A 133 18.06 5.83 -8.47
C GLU A 133 17.04 6.70 -9.20
N LEU A 134 17.44 7.92 -9.56
CA LEU A 134 16.59 8.82 -10.32
C LEU A 134 16.60 8.41 -11.79
N LEU A 135 15.42 8.25 -12.39
CA LEU A 135 15.27 8.12 -13.83
C LEU A 135 14.90 9.46 -14.45
N ASN A 136 13.90 10.12 -13.89
CA ASN A 136 13.36 11.38 -14.39
C ASN A 136 12.64 12.14 -13.28
N GLU A 137 12.61 13.46 -13.36
CA GLU A 137 11.88 14.33 -12.42
C GLU A 137 11.28 15.51 -13.15
N ASN A 138 10.04 15.85 -12.79
CA ASN A 138 9.42 17.11 -13.13
C ASN A 138 8.71 17.68 -11.89
N ALA A 139 7.96 18.78 -12.06
CA ALA A 139 7.35 19.47 -10.92
C ALA A 139 6.28 18.63 -10.19
N GLN A 140 5.66 17.65 -10.87
CA GLN A 140 4.56 16.84 -10.33
C GLN A 140 4.88 15.35 -10.21
N GLU A 141 5.87 14.86 -10.96
CA GLU A 141 6.20 13.45 -11.09
C GLU A 141 7.68 13.20 -10.79
N LEU A 142 7.95 12.04 -10.20
CA LEU A 142 9.29 11.56 -9.91
C LEU A 142 9.36 10.08 -10.30
N ASP A 143 10.13 9.76 -11.33
CA ASP A 143 10.36 8.39 -11.79
C ASP A 143 11.65 7.86 -11.18
N LEU A 144 11.57 6.74 -10.47
CA LEU A 144 12.67 6.13 -9.73
C LEU A 144 12.88 4.69 -10.15
N LYS A 145 14.13 4.31 -10.39
CA LYS A 145 14.53 2.90 -10.49
C LYS A 145 14.77 2.37 -9.10
N VAL A 146 14.11 1.28 -8.74
CA VAL A 146 14.12 0.68 -7.41
C VAL A 146 14.49 -0.79 -7.50
N ILE A 147 15.34 -1.24 -6.56
CA ILE A 147 15.62 -2.65 -6.34
C ILE A 147 14.98 -3.03 -5.00
N ILE A 148 14.03 -3.94 -5.04
CA ILE A 148 13.38 -4.51 -3.86
C ILE A 148 13.97 -5.91 -3.67
N SER A 149 14.63 -6.15 -2.55
CA SER A 149 15.29 -7.42 -2.26
C SER A 149 14.52 -8.21 -1.22
N ASP A 150 14.27 -9.48 -1.52
CA ASP A 150 13.92 -10.48 -0.51
C ASP A 150 15.19 -11.12 0.03
N CYS A 151 15.59 -10.73 1.24
CA CYS A 151 16.84 -11.20 1.82
C CYS A 151 16.81 -12.69 2.22
N GLN A 152 15.63 -13.26 2.43
CA GLN A 152 15.50 -14.67 2.82
C GLN A 152 15.62 -15.57 1.60
N PHE A 153 14.97 -15.20 0.50
CA PHE A 153 14.96 -15.97 -0.74
C PHE A 153 16.08 -15.57 -1.72
N GLN A 154 16.83 -14.50 -1.41
CA GLN A 154 17.93 -13.98 -2.23
C GLN A 154 17.47 -13.59 -3.65
N THR A 155 16.30 -12.97 -3.72
CA THR A 155 15.68 -12.53 -4.98
C THR A 155 15.63 -11.01 -5.01
N ASP A 156 16.03 -10.43 -6.14
CA ASP A 156 15.90 -9.01 -6.40
C ASP A 156 14.79 -8.75 -7.43
N TYR A 157 13.92 -7.81 -7.11
CA TYR A 157 12.83 -7.35 -7.96
C TYR A 157 13.16 -5.95 -8.47
N HIS A 158 13.32 -5.83 -9.78
CA HIS A 158 13.67 -4.58 -10.44
C HIS A 158 12.42 -3.83 -10.88
N ARG A 159 12.26 -2.59 -10.42
CA ARG A 159 11.07 -1.76 -10.68
C ARG A 159 11.44 -0.37 -11.16
N ASP A 160 10.68 0.15 -12.12
CA ASP A 160 10.62 1.59 -12.35
C ASP A 160 9.30 2.09 -11.75
N ILE A 161 9.39 2.93 -10.72
CA ILE A 161 8.23 3.41 -9.96
C ILE A 161 8.05 4.90 -10.21
N LYS A 162 6.85 5.28 -10.69
CA LYS A 162 6.43 6.67 -10.80
C LYS A 162 5.72 7.09 -9.52
N LEU A 163 6.23 8.16 -8.91
CA LEU A 163 5.58 8.88 -7.82
C LEU A 163 4.91 10.14 -8.32
N VAL A 164 3.78 10.49 -7.72
CA VAL A 164 3.08 11.76 -7.94
C VAL A 164 2.66 12.38 -6.61
N MET A 165 2.36 13.67 -6.65
CA MET A 165 1.67 14.37 -5.57
C MET A 165 0.17 14.44 -5.84
N GLU A 166 -0.63 13.84 -4.96
CA GLU A 166 -2.10 13.96 -4.95
C GLU A 166 -2.55 14.45 -3.57
N ASN A 167 -3.26 15.58 -3.52
CA ASN A 167 -3.72 16.18 -2.25
C ASN A 167 -2.59 16.37 -1.21
N ASN A 168 -1.43 16.84 -1.65
CA ASN A 168 -0.20 16.97 -0.85
C ASN A 168 0.33 15.64 -0.28
N GLN A 169 -0.08 14.49 -0.81
CA GLN A 169 0.44 13.20 -0.41
C GLN A 169 1.22 12.58 -1.57
N ILE A 170 2.35 11.95 -1.26
CA ILE A 170 3.11 11.17 -2.24
C ILE A 170 2.34 9.86 -2.47
N LYS A 171 2.09 9.51 -3.74
CA LYS A 171 1.43 8.26 -4.15
C LYS A 171 2.21 7.57 -5.27
N ILE A 172 2.16 6.24 -5.28
CA ILE A 172 2.60 5.42 -6.41
C ILE A 172 1.55 5.51 -7.51
N ALA A 173 1.91 6.09 -8.65
CA ALA A 173 1.03 6.25 -9.80
C ALA A 173 1.27 5.21 -10.89
N ASN A 174 2.45 4.60 -10.93
CA ASN A 174 2.74 3.52 -11.88
C ASN A 174 3.95 2.70 -11.42
N VAL A 175 4.00 1.44 -11.85
CA VAL A 175 5.16 0.56 -11.67
C VAL A 175 5.37 -0.24 -12.95
N LYS A 176 6.61 -0.29 -13.43
CA LYS A 176 7.08 -1.26 -14.42
C LYS A 176 7.89 -2.35 -13.72
N GLU A 177 7.77 -3.58 -14.20
CA GLU A 177 8.25 -4.80 -13.56
C GLU A 177 9.23 -5.53 -14.52
N TYR A 178 10.41 -5.91 -14.03
CA TYR A 178 11.53 -6.43 -14.85
C TYR A 178 12.23 -7.67 -14.26
N ASP A 179 11.58 -8.35 -13.32
CA ASP A 179 12.05 -9.57 -12.67
C ASP A 179 11.75 -10.84 -13.47
#